data_AF-A0A830BWH9-F1
#
_entry.id   AF-A0A830BWH9-F1
#
_cell.length_a   1.000
_cell.length_b   1.000
_cell.length_c   1.000
_cell.angle_alpha   90.00
_cell.angle_beta   90.00
_cell.angle_gamma   90.00
#
_symmetry.space_group_name_H-M   'P 1'
#
loop_
_entity.id
_entity.type
_entity.pdbx_description
1 polymer ?
#
loop_
_entity_poly.entity_id
_entity_poly.type
_entity_poly.pdbx_seq_one_letter_code
_entity_poly.pdbx_strand_id
1 'polypeptide(L)'
;MQGAAAFETVRDINAASHLIGDISGATLDDPLFERYNKIGCSISPVEKDADDYKMITKYLEKTYEPVKVGEISYGVTIDDVFAVELSAGLSLDEIMKLPNKVLLWCGAYRTFLICYLILKYMINGFGGSYVYD
;
A
#
# COMPACT_ATOMS: atom_id res chain seq x y z
N MET A 1 15.38 -19.46 -7.21
CA MET A 1 14.11 -18.80 -6.83
C MET A 1 14.05 -17.31 -7.22
N GLN A 2 15.10 -16.72 -7.84
CA GLN A 2 15.08 -15.29 -8.23
C GLN A 2 14.18 -14.91 -9.42
N GLY A 3 13.80 -15.86 -10.30
CA GLY A 3 13.07 -15.55 -11.53
C GLY A 3 11.62 -15.09 -11.32
N ALA A 4 10.92 -15.62 -10.30
CA ALA A 4 9.51 -15.31 -10.05
C ALA A 4 9.32 -13.86 -9.55
N ALA A 5 10.12 -13.42 -8.58
CA ALA A 5 10.04 -12.07 -8.01
C ALA A 5 10.38 -10.98 -9.06
N ALA A 6 11.31 -11.25 -9.96
CA ALA A 6 11.64 -10.34 -11.05
C ALA A 6 10.46 -10.17 -12.03
N PHE A 7 9.75 -11.27 -12.34
CA PHE A 7 8.60 -11.22 -13.25
C PHE A 7 7.41 -10.46 -12.65
N GLU A 8 7.14 -10.66 -11.35
CA GLU A 8 6.13 -9.87 -10.62
C GLU A 8 6.47 -8.38 -10.67
N THR A 9 7.73 -8.03 -10.42
CA THR A 9 8.20 -6.64 -10.48
C THR A 9 7.97 -6.01 -11.86
N VAL A 10 8.29 -6.73 -12.94
CA VAL A 10 8.11 -6.23 -14.31
C VAL A 10 6.63 -6.07 -14.66
N ARG A 11 5.78 -7.02 -14.28
CA ARG A 11 4.32 -6.93 -14.47
C ARG A 11 3.76 -5.69 -13.77
N ASP A 12 4.21 -5.44 -12.55
CA ASP A 12 3.70 -4.36 -11.72
C ASP A 12 4.15 -3.00 -12.26
N ILE A 13 5.42 -2.88 -12.69
CA ILE A 13 5.92 -1.69 -13.42
C ILE A 13 5.09 -1.44 -14.68
N ASN A 14 4.77 -2.48 -15.44
CA ASN A 14 3.98 -2.33 -16.66
C ASN A 14 2.57 -1.81 -16.36
N ALA A 15 1.93 -2.34 -15.31
CA ALA A 15 0.62 -1.86 -14.87
C ALA A 15 0.66 -0.39 -14.42
N ALA A 16 1.66 0.00 -13.64
CA ALA A 16 1.82 1.41 -13.22
C ALA A 16 2.11 2.35 -14.40
N SER A 17 2.94 1.92 -15.36
CA SER A 17 3.24 2.69 -16.57
C SER A 17 1.98 2.97 -17.39
N HIS A 18 1.12 1.97 -17.56
CA HIS A 18 -0.17 2.15 -18.24
C HIS A 18 -1.12 3.09 -17.49
N LEU A 19 -1.12 3.08 -16.15
CA LEU A 19 -1.97 3.96 -15.34
C LEU A 19 -1.52 5.42 -15.39
N ILE A 20 -0.21 5.65 -15.28
CA ILE A 20 0.40 6.97 -15.39
C ILE A 20 0.18 7.53 -16.80
N GLY A 21 0.28 6.67 -17.82
CA GLY A 21 0.03 7.01 -19.22
C GLY A 21 0.96 8.11 -19.72
N ASP A 22 0.53 8.82 -20.77
CA ASP A 22 1.26 9.98 -21.29
C ASP A 22 1.04 11.21 -20.40
N ILE A 23 2.14 11.83 -19.96
CA ILE A 23 2.18 12.99 -19.06
C ILE A 23 2.44 14.29 -19.85
N SER A 24 2.64 14.21 -21.18
CA SER A 24 2.97 15.36 -22.02
C SER A 24 1.78 16.24 -22.42
N GLY A 25 0.55 15.79 -22.17
CA GLY A 25 -0.68 16.51 -22.49
C GLY A 25 -1.05 17.56 -21.44
N ALA A 26 -1.56 18.71 -21.87
CA ALA A 26 -2.15 19.71 -20.99
C ALA A 26 -3.44 19.16 -20.36
N THR A 27 -3.43 18.93 -19.05
CA THR A 27 -4.61 18.56 -18.27
C THR A 27 -5.42 19.81 -17.93
N LEU A 28 -6.74 19.69 -17.84
CA LEU A 28 -7.60 20.80 -17.39
C LEU A 28 -7.51 21.00 -15.88
N ASP A 29 -7.25 19.92 -15.14
CA ASP A 29 -6.99 19.89 -13.69
C ASP A 29 -5.48 19.75 -13.38
N ASP A 30 -5.12 19.85 -12.10
CA ASP A 30 -3.77 19.53 -11.63
C ASP A 30 -3.38 18.10 -12.07
N PRO A 31 -2.29 17.94 -12.84
CA PRO A 31 -1.89 16.64 -13.37
C PRO A 31 -1.64 15.59 -12.29
N LEU A 32 -1.33 15.99 -11.05
CA LEU A 32 -1.19 15.03 -9.93
C LEU A 32 -2.56 14.56 -9.41
N PHE A 33 -3.53 15.47 -9.28
CA PHE A 33 -4.88 15.13 -8.83
C PHE A 33 -5.60 14.17 -9.79
N GLU A 34 -5.50 14.39 -11.10
CA GLU A 34 -6.05 13.44 -12.08
C GLU A 34 -5.47 12.02 -11.93
N ARG A 35 -4.18 11.92 -11.59
CA ARG A 35 -3.50 10.64 -11.42
C ARG A 35 -3.87 9.98 -10.11
N TYR A 36 -4.00 10.74 -9.04
CA TYR A 36 -4.51 10.26 -7.76
C TYR A 36 -5.89 9.60 -7.93
N ASN A 37 -6.81 10.25 -8.66
CA ASN A 37 -8.14 9.71 -8.92
C ASN A 37 -8.11 8.37 -9.66
N LYS A 38 -7.10 8.12 -10.51
CA LYS A 38 -6.94 6.85 -11.24
C LYS A 38 -6.48 5.69 -10.35
N ILE A 39 -5.90 5.95 -9.17
CA ILE A 39 -5.39 4.90 -8.27
C ILE A 39 -6.56 4.15 -7.60
N GLY A 40 -7.74 4.77 -7.49
CA GLY A 40 -8.92 4.13 -6.89
C GLY A 40 -8.78 3.91 -5.38
N CYS A 41 -8.12 4.84 -4.69
CA CYS A 41 -8.04 4.83 -3.23
C CYS A 41 -8.15 6.23 -2.65
N SER A 42 -8.65 6.30 -1.42
CA SER A 42 -8.61 7.49 -0.57
C SER A 42 -7.41 7.38 0.35
N ILE A 43 -6.52 8.37 0.33
CA ILE A 43 -5.36 8.48 1.20
C ILE A 43 -5.55 9.74 2.04
N SER A 44 -5.62 9.58 3.35
CA SER A 44 -5.75 10.69 4.30
C SER A 44 -4.62 10.66 5.33
N PRO A 45 -3.99 11.80 5.64
CA PRO A 45 -2.96 11.85 6.68
C PRO A 45 -3.60 11.62 8.05
N VAL A 46 -2.92 10.84 8.90
CA VAL A 46 -3.33 10.64 10.28
C VAL A 46 -2.59 11.65 11.16
N GLU A 47 -3.34 12.44 11.92
CA GLU A 47 -2.77 13.44 12.83
C GLU A 47 -1.90 12.77 13.91
N LYS A 48 -0.78 13.42 14.29
CA LYS A 48 0.21 12.82 15.19
C LYS A 48 -0.30 12.64 16.63
N ASP A 49 -1.31 13.40 17.01
CA ASP A 49 -2.01 13.33 18.30
C ASP A 49 -3.20 12.38 18.29
N ALA A 50 -3.61 11.87 17.12
CA ALA A 50 -4.65 10.86 17.01
C ALA A 50 -4.23 9.53 17.66
N ASP A 51 -5.21 8.80 18.20
CA ASP A 51 -4.95 7.54 18.89
C ASP A 51 -4.43 6.45 17.95
N ASP A 52 -4.85 6.47 16.69
CA ASP A 52 -4.34 5.57 15.65
C ASP A 52 -2.84 5.76 15.41
N TYR A 53 -2.36 7.01 15.36
CA TYR A 53 -0.94 7.31 15.20
C TYR A 53 -0.13 6.78 16.40
N LYS A 54 -0.63 7.01 17.63
CA LYS A 54 0.00 6.50 18.85
C LYS A 54 0.01 4.97 18.89
N MET A 55 -1.07 4.32 18.45
CA MET A 55 -1.15 2.86 18.36
C MET A 55 -0.09 2.31 17.40
N ILE A 56 0.03 2.89 16.20
CA ILE A 56 1.00 2.46 15.18
C ILE A 56 2.44 2.69 15.68
N THR A 57 2.71 3.84 16.30
CA THR A 57 4.02 4.16 16.89
C THR A 57 4.40 3.12 17.94
N LYS A 58 3.49 2.82 18.86
CA LYS A 58 3.69 1.81 19.90
C LYS A 58 3.85 0.40 19.33
N TYR A 59 3.15 0.09 18.22
CA TYR A 59 3.26 -1.20 17.55
C TYR A 59 4.65 -1.35 16.93
N LEU A 60 5.18 -0.30 16.28
CA LEU A 60 6.54 -0.29 15.73
C LEU A 60 7.57 -0.48 16.85
N GLU A 61 7.51 0.32 17.92
CA GLU A 61 8.44 0.24 19.05
C GLU A 61 8.50 -1.16 19.68
N LYS A 62 7.38 -1.87 19.73
CA LYS A 62 7.28 -3.19 20.36
C LYS A 62 7.71 -4.35 19.45
N THR A 63 7.53 -4.20 18.14
CA THR A 63 7.75 -5.29 17.18
C THR A 63 9.01 -5.12 16.36
N TYR A 64 9.62 -3.93 16.36
CA TYR A 64 10.82 -3.67 15.61
C TYR A 64 12.03 -4.38 16.23
N GLU A 65 12.72 -5.15 15.41
CA GLU A 65 14.03 -5.74 15.72
C GLU A 65 15.09 -5.09 14.82
N PRO A 66 16.15 -4.48 15.39
CA PRO A 66 17.20 -3.83 14.60
C PRO A 66 17.88 -4.79 13.63
N VAL A 67 17.95 -4.39 12.36
CA VAL A 67 18.61 -5.17 11.31
C VAL A 67 20.08 -4.77 11.26
N LYS A 68 20.98 -5.76 11.39
CA LYS A 68 22.42 -5.58 11.22
C LYS A 68 22.87 -6.16 9.89
N VAL A 69 23.58 -5.37 9.09
CA VAL A 69 24.23 -5.83 7.85
C VAL A 69 25.71 -5.50 7.94
N GLY A 70 26.54 -6.52 8.15
CA GLY A 70 27.95 -6.34 8.48
C GLY A 70 28.11 -5.57 9.80
N GLU A 71 28.84 -4.46 9.76
CA GLU A 71 29.05 -3.58 10.92
C GLU A 71 27.98 -2.47 11.04
N ILE A 72 27.03 -2.40 10.09
CA ILE A 72 26.03 -1.33 10.04
C ILE A 72 24.74 -1.82 10.71
N SER A 73 24.25 -1.05 11.67
CA SER A 73 22.93 -1.24 12.29
C SER A 73 21.96 -0.23 11.70
N TYR A 74 20.84 -0.72 11.18
CA TYR A 74 19.74 0.12 10.71
C TYR A 74 18.73 0.32 11.83
N GLY A 75 18.18 1.52 11.92
CA GLY A 75 17.03 1.87 12.76
C GLY A 75 15.85 2.31 11.88
N VAL A 76 14.66 2.40 12.48
CA VAL A 76 13.45 2.87 11.80
C VAL A 76 12.84 4.03 12.59
N THR A 77 12.38 5.04 11.86
CA THR A 77 11.62 6.18 12.37
C THR A 77 10.37 6.37 11.53
N ILE A 78 9.25 6.70 12.17
CA ILE A 78 8.01 7.06 11.47
C ILE A 78 8.10 8.54 11.09
N ASP A 79 7.97 8.83 9.80
CA ASP A 79 7.91 10.20 9.29
C ASP A 79 6.43 10.66 9.26
N ASP A 80 5.60 9.87 8.56
CA ASP A 80 4.18 10.09 8.38
C ASP A 80 3.38 8.77 8.43
N VAL A 81 2.09 8.90 8.76
CA VAL A 81 1.13 7.81 8.75
C VAL A 81 -0.06 8.24 7.91
N PHE A 82 -0.52 7.34 7.03
CA PHE A 82 -1.66 7.58 6.17
C PHE A 82 -2.70 6.47 6.36
N ALA A 83 -3.96 6.85 6.53
CA ALA A 83 -5.08 5.95 6.42
C ALA A 83 -5.44 5.81 4.94
N VAL A 84 -5.44 4.57 4.45
CA VAL A 84 -5.72 4.24 3.05
C VAL A 84 -6.98 3.40 2.99
N GLU A 85 -7.97 3.90 2.26
CA GLU A 85 -9.21 3.19 1.96
C GLU A 85 -9.26 2.88 0.46
N LEU A 86 -9.36 1.60 0.12
CA LEU A 86 -9.49 1.17 -1.27
C LEU A 86 -10.96 1.29 -1.69
N SER A 87 -11.22 1.81 -2.89
CA SER A 87 -12.60 1.86 -3.41
C SER A 87 -13.12 0.48 -3.85
N ALA A 88 -12.27 -0.55 -3.86
CA ALA A 88 -12.63 -1.94 -4.13
C ALA A 88 -12.04 -2.89 -3.07
N GLY A 89 -12.81 -3.89 -2.66
CA GLY A 89 -12.47 -4.84 -1.60
C GLY A 89 -13.53 -4.85 -0.49
N LEU A 90 -13.26 -5.61 0.58
CA LEU A 90 -14.13 -5.62 1.75
C LEU A 90 -13.97 -4.30 2.51
N SER A 91 -15.10 -3.70 2.86
CA SER A 91 -15.15 -2.55 3.76
C SER A 91 -14.63 -2.91 5.15
N LEU A 92 -14.23 -1.89 5.92
CA LEU A 92 -13.82 -2.09 7.31
C LEU A 92 -14.91 -2.80 8.13
N ASP A 93 -16.17 -2.43 7.94
CA ASP A 93 -17.32 -3.05 8.60
C ASP A 93 -17.47 -4.55 8.26
N GLU A 94 -17.16 -4.95 7.04
CA GLU A 94 -17.18 -6.36 6.62
C GLU A 94 -16.00 -7.12 7.23
N ILE A 95 -14.81 -6.54 7.22
CA ILE A 95 -13.62 -7.12 7.88
C ILE A 95 -13.91 -7.29 9.38
N MET A 96 -14.56 -6.31 10.00
CA MET A 96 -14.98 -6.35 11.41
C MET A 96 -15.95 -7.47 11.76
N LYS A 97 -16.60 -8.12 10.79
CA LYS A 97 -17.45 -9.31 11.02
C LYS A 97 -16.67 -10.64 10.97
N LEU A 98 -15.46 -10.66 10.41
CA LEU A 98 -14.66 -11.90 10.26
C LEU A 98 -14.02 -12.35 11.59
N PRO A 99 -13.88 -13.65 11.88
CA PRO A 99 -13.16 -14.09 13.07
C PRO A 99 -11.65 -13.81 12.96
N ASN A 100 -10.95 -13.70 14.10
CA ASN A 100 -9.47 -13.66 14.19
C ASN A 100 -8.78 -12.57 13.34
N LYS A 101 -9.23 -11.32 13.46
CA LYS A 101 -8.56 -10.17 12.82
C LYS A 101 -7.25 -9.84 13.53
N VAL A 102 -6.19 -9.67 12.75
CA VAL A 102 -4.87 -9.26 13.25
C VAL A 102 -4.32 -8.16 12.36
N LEU A 103 -3.77 -7.11 12.97
CA LEU A 103 -2.97 -6.10 12.28
C LEU A 103 -1.54 -6.61 12.14
N LEU A 104 -1.02 -6.65 10.91
CA LEU A 104 0.31 -7.17 10.59
C LEU A 104 1.08 -6.17 9.72
N TRP A 105 2.40 -6.17 9.87
CA TRP A 105 3.29 -5.44 8.97
C TRP A 105 3.39 -6.15 7.62
N CYS A 106 3.21 -5.39 6.54
CA CYS A 106 3.50 -5.84 5.19
C CYS A 106 4.50 -4.87 4.56
N GLY A 107 5.75 -5.32 4.40
CA GLY A 107 6.77 -4.55 3.71
C GLY A 107 6.63 -4.68 2.20
N ALA A 108 6.60 -3.55 1.50
CA ALA A 108 6.62 -3.48 0.04
C ALA A 108 7.74 -2.55 -0.40
N TYR A 109 8.41 -2.85 -1.52
CA TYR A 109 9.30 -1.88 -2.15
C TYR A 109 8.48 -0.65 -2.57
N ARG A 110 9.02 0.57 -2.51
CA ARG A 110 8.22 1.80 -2.74
C ARG A 110 7.46 1.82 -4.07
N THR A 111 8.07 1.32 -5.14
CA THR A 111 7.44 1.13 -6.46
C THR A 111 6.25 0.18 -6.42
N PHE A 112 6.29 -0.78 -5.49
CA PHE A 112 5.29 -1.82 -5.28
C PHE A 112 4.09 -1.34 -4.47
N LEU A 113 4.19 -0.27 -3.67
CA LEU A 113 3.07 0.21 -2.86
C LEU A 113 1.93 0.76 -3.73
N ILE A 114 2.28 1.65 -4.67
CA ILE A 114 1.31 2.17 -5.67
C ILE A 114 0.75 1.01 -6.48
N CYS A 115 1.60 0.09 -6.95
CA CYS A 115 1.18 -1.09 -7.69
C CYS A 115 0.30 -2.05 -6.88
N TYR A 116 0.57 -2.23 -5.58
CA TYR A 116 -0.20 -3.11 -4.69
C TYR A 116 -1.62 -2.58 -4.47
N LEU A 117 -1.75 -1.27 -4.26
CA LEU A 117 -3.05 -0.61 -4.14
C LEU A 117 -3.85 -0.75 -5.46
N ILE A 118 -3.18 -0.59 -6.61
CA ILE A 118 -3.77 -0.74 -7.94
C ILE A 118 -4.14 -2.20 -8.26
N LEU A 119 -3.27 -3.17 -7.95
CA LEU A 119 -3.52 -4.59 -8.20
C LEU A 119 -4.65 -5.13 -7.34
N LYS A 120 -4.74 -4.73 -6.06
CA LYS A 120 -5.91 -5.05 -5.26
C LYS A 120 -7.18 -4.45 -5.87
N TYR A 121 -7.13 -3.22 -6.40
CA TYR A 121 -8.28 -2.66 -7.11
C TYR A 121 -8.65 -3.46 -8.37
N MET A 122 -7.67 -3.83 -9.21
CA MET A 122 -7.91 -4.61 -10.43
C MET A 122 -8.37 -6.05 -10.16
N ILE A 123 -7.78 -6.74 -9.19
CA ILE A 123 -8.19 -8.10 -8.80
C ILE A 123 -9.61 -8.09 -8.24
N ASN A 124 -9.99 -7.07 -7.44
CA ASN A 124 -11.36 -6.97 -6.91
C ASN A 124 -12.38 -6.45 -7.95
N GLY A 125 -11.92 -5.73 -8.99
CA GLY A 125 -12.75 -5.33 -10.14
C GLY A 125 -13.02 -6.46 -11.13
N PHE A 126 -12.19 -7.50 -11.16
CA PHE A 126 -12.44 -8.76 -11.85
C PHE A 126 -12.97 -9.78 -10.83
N GLY A 127 -14.30 -9.77 -10.60
CA GLY A 127 -14.97 -10.68 -9.66
C GLY A 127 -14.45 -12.13 -9.74
N GLY A 128 -13.72 -12.52 -8.69
CA GLY A 128 -13.11 -13.84 -8.56
C GLY A 128 -12.52 -14.00 -7.17
N SER A 129 -13.30 -14.58 -6.26
CA SER A 129 -12.87 -14.97 -4.92
C SER A 129 -11.67 -15.93 -5.00
N TYR A 130 -10.48 -15.47 -4.62
CA TYR A 130 -9.36 -16.38 -4.34
C TYR A 130 -9.22 -16.51 -2.82
N VAL A 131 -9.87 -17.55 -2.31
CA VAL A 131 -9.58 -18.15 -1.00
C VAL A 131 -8.20 -18.80 -1.14
N TYR A 132 -7.23 -18.38 -0.34
CA TYR A 132 -6.01 -19.15 -0.13
C TYR A 132 -6.28 -20.11 1.04
N ASP A 133 -6.27 -21.42 0.74
CA ASP A 133 -6.09 -22.50 1.72
C ASP A 133 -4.69 -22.45 2.35
#